data_AF-A0A925M219-F1
#
_entry.id   AF-A0A925M219-F1
#
_cell.length_a   1.000
_cell.length_b   1.000
_cell.length_c   1.000
_cell.angle_alpha   90.00
_cell.angle_beta   90.00
_cell.angle_gamma   90.00
#
_symmetry.space_group_name_H-M   'P 1'
#
loop_
_entity.id
_entity.type
_entity.pdbx_description
1 polymer ?
#
loop_
_entity_poly.entity_id
_entity_poly.type
_entity_poly.pdbx_seq_one_letter_code
_entity_poly.pdbx_strand_id
1 'polypeptide(L)'
;MAQASGFPWYFAIDDRPVKVVATPNGGMDVLIANLATGKLERDMQYLADCFEPGKNVQRLSEAEFNTRLAALKASLRDRQADA
;
A
#
# COMPACT_ATOMS: atom_id res chain seq x y z
N MET A 1 -19.47 -4.01 19.97
CA MET A 1 -18.01 -3.83 19.90
C MET A 1 -17.71 -3.01 18.66
N ALA A 2 -17.71 -1.68 18.76
CA ALA A 2 -17.43 -0.80 17.63
C ALA A 2 -15.96 -0.36 17.73
N GLN A 3 -15.04 -1.17 17.21
CA GLN A 3 -13.67 -0.70 16.94
C GLN A 3 -13.70 0.10 15.63
N ALA A 4 -14.26 1.30 15.70
CA ALA A 4 -14.13 2.32 14.68
C ALA A 4 -12.97 3.26 15.09
N SER A 5 -11.73 2.79 14.99
CA SER A 5 -10.54 3.62 15.23
C SER A 5 -9.28 2.89 14.78
N GLY A 6 -8.81 3.15 13.55
CA GLY A 6 -7.51 2.61 13.15
C GLY A 6 -7.09 2.79 11.69
N PHE A 7 -7.99 3.17 10.78
CA PHE A 7 -7.60 3.44 9.39
C PHE A 7 -6.99 4.84 9.24
N PRO A 8 -6.05 5.04 8.30
CA PRO A 8 -5.50 4.04 7.38
C PRO A 8 -4.50 3.07 8.01
N TRP A 9 -4.45 1.84 7.49
CA TRP A 9 -3.38 0.88 7.78
C TRP A 9 -2.37 0.83 6.65
N TYR A 10 -1.11 0.63 7.00
CA TYR A 10 0.01 0.61 6.07
C TYR A 10 0.74 -0.73 6.17
N PHE A 11 1.02 -1.32 5.03
CA PHE A 11 1.71 -2.60 4.90
C PHE A 11 2.71 -2.54 3.73
N ALA A 12 3.65 -3.47 3.71
CA ALA A 12 4.46 -3.82 2.56
C ALA A 12 4.24 -5.30 2.25
N ILE A 13 3.84 -5.60 1.02
CA ILE A 13 3.63 -6.97 0.54
C ILE A 13 4.62 -7.20 -0.59
N ASP A 14 5.58 -8.09 -0.39
CA ASP A 14 6.66 -8.34 -1.36
C ASP A 14 7.42 -7.04 -1.71
N ASP A 15 7.75 -6.27 -0.66
CA ASP A 15 8.32 -4.92 -0.71
C ASP A 15 7.43 -3.83 -1.35
N ARG A 16 6.25 -4.17 -1.87
CA ARG A 16 5.32 -3.20 -2.44
C ARG A 16 4.52 -2.49 -1.36
N PRO A 17 4.52 -1.14 -1.32
CA PRO A 17 3.72 -0.41 -0.37
C PRO A 17 2.22 -0.60 -0.63
N VAL A 18 1.50 -1.00 0.41
CA VAL A 18 0.05 -1.23 0.42
C VAL A 18 -0.61 -0.40 1.53
N LYS A 19 -1.74 0.21 1.22
CA LYS A 19 -2.49 1.09 2.11
C LYS A 19 -3.95 0.64 2.14
N VAL A 20 -4.47 0.36 3.32
CA VAL A 20 -5.88 0.02 3.53
C VAL A 20 -6.60 1.25 4.08
N VAL A 21 -7.68 1.65 3.43
CA VAL A 21 -8.52 2.79 3.81
C VAL A 21 -9.96 2.35 4.03
N ALA A 22 -10.66 3.02 4.95
CA ALA A 22 -12.10 2.87 5.05
C ALA A 22 -12.79 3.60 3.90
N THR A 23 -13.81 2.98 3.30
CA THR A 23 -14.66 3.62 2.29
C THR A 23 -15.81 4.37 2.98
N PRO A 24 -16.37 5.42 2.34
CA PRO A 24 -17.49 6.17 2.90
C PRO A 24 -18.76 5.32 3.13
N ASN A 25 -18.88 4.17 2.45
CA ASN A 25 -19.99 3.23 2.63
C ASN A 25 -19.76 2.22 3.78
N GLY A 26 -18.71 2.42 4.60
CA GLY A 26 -18.38 1.51 5.71
C GLY A 26 -17.64 0.24 5.29
N GLY A 27 -17.16 0.17 4.04
CA GLY A 27 -16.30 -0.90 3.56
C GLY A 27 -14.81 -0.58 3.71
N MET A 28 -13.96 -1.41 3.11
CA MET A 28 -12.51 -1.21 3.06
C MET A 28 -12.05 -1.21 1.61
N ASP A 29 -11.10 -0.33 1.31
CA ASP A 29 -10.42 -0.26 0.03
C ASP A 29 -8.92 -0.48 0.25
N VAL A 30 -8.31 -1.28 -0.63
CA VAL A 30 -6.89 -1.59 -0.59
C VAL A 30 -6.24 -0.93 -1.78
N LEU A 31 -5.27 -0.07 -1.49
CA LEU A 31 -4.51 0.70 -2.45
C LEU A 31 -3.08 0.17 -2.48
N ILE A 32 -2.66 -0.41 -3.59
CA ILE A 32 -1.30 -0.93 -3.79
C ILE A 32 -0.50 0.02 -4.67
N ALA A 33 0.80 0.17 -4.42
CA ALA A 33 1.66 0.93 -5.31
C ALA A 33 1.98 0.12 -6.57
N ASN A 34 1.57 0.64 -7.73
CA ASN A 34 1.95 0.09 -9.02
C ASN A 34 3.43 0.37 -9.29
N LEU A 35 4.22 -0.69 -9.48
CA LEU A 35 5.66 -0.61 -9.69
C LEU A 35 6.06 -0.02 -11.05
N ALA A 36 5.15 0.03 -12.03
CA ALA A 36 5.37 0.59 -13.35
C ALA A 36 5.01 2.09 -13.42
N THR A 37 3.99 2.52 -12.67
CA THR A 37 3.48 3.91 -12.74
C THR A 37 3.75 4.74 -11.49
N GLY A 38 4.08 4.09 -10.36
CA GLY A 38 4.30 4.73 -9.07
C GLY A 38 3.02 5.29 -8.43
N LYS A 39 1.86 4.96 -9.00
CA LYS A 39 0.54 5.37 -8.50
C LYS A 39 -0.03 4.32 -7.57
N LEU A 40 -0.88 4.76 -6.65
CA LEU A 40 -1.67 3.86 -5.82
C LEU A 40 -2.92 3.43 -6.58
N GLU A 41 -3.06 2.15 -6.82
CA GLU A 41 -4.20 1.55 -7.52
C GLU A 41 -5.01 0.67 -6.58
N ARG A 42 -6.33 0.69 -6.75
CA ARG A 42 -7.24 -0.13 -5.97
C ARG A 42 -7.09 -1.58 -6.40
N ASP A 43 -6.67 -2.44 -5.48
CA ASP A 43 -6.57 -3.88 -5.72
C ASP A 43 -7.00 -4.65 -4.47
N MET A 44 -8.24 -5.13 -4.51
CA MET A 44 -8.85 -5.86 -3.38
C MET A 44 -8.33 -7.29 -3.24
N GLN A 45 -7.55 -7.81 -4.20
CA GLN A 45 -6.97 -9.16 -4.06
C GLN A 45 -5.97 -9.21 -2.90
N TYR A 46 -5.30 -8.11 -2.62
CA TYR A 46 -4.34 -7.95 -1.50
C TYR A 46 -5.03 -7.72 -0.15
N LEU A 47 -6.36 -7.60 -0.11
CA LEU A 47 -7.10 -7.54 1.13
C LEU A 47 -6.87 -8.81 1.94
N ALA A 48 -6.91 -9.99 1.30
CA ALA A 48 -6.69 -11.27 1.96
C ALA A 48 -5.32 -11.32 2.66
N ASP A 49 -4.23 -10.93 1.97
CA ASP A 49 -2.89 -10.87 2.55
C ASP A 49 -2.76 -9.88 3.73
N CYS A 50 -3.55 -8.81 3.76
CA CYS A 50 -3.55 -7.88 4.89
C CYS A 50 -4.19 -8.49 6.15
N PHE A 51 -5.15 -9.40 5.99
CA PHE A 51 -5.84 -10.07 7.09
C PHE A 51 -5.19 -11.39 7.49
N GLU A 52 -4.62 -12.11 6.52
CA GLU A 52 -3.88 -13.34 6.70
C GLU A 52 -2.43 -13.13 6.26
N PRO A 53 -1.58 -12.53 7.12
CA PRO A 53 -0.21 -12.21 6.75
C PRO A 53 0.57 -13.50 6.45
N GLY A 54 0.87 -13.72 5.17
CA GLY A 54 1.82 -14.72 4.73
C GLY A 54 3.27 -14.33 5.07
N LYS A 55 4.25 -15.07 4.54
CA LYS A 55 5.67 -14.81 4.82
C LYS A 55 6.21 -13.45 4.36
N ASN A 56 5.51 -12.77 3.45
CA ASN A 56 6.01 -11.56 2.79
C ASN A 56 5.21 -10.29 3.11
N VAL A 57 4.40 -10.31 4.19
CA VAL A 57 3.60 -9.16 4.62
C VAL A 57 4.26 -8.51 5.85
N GLN A 58 4.64 -7.25 5.72
CA GLN A 58 5.19 -6.44 6.80
C GLN A 58 4.25 -5.28 7.10
N ARG A 59 3.94 -5.06 8.38
CA ARG A 59 3.20 -3.87 8.80
C ARG A 59 4.14 -2.66 8.87
N LEU A 60 3.74 -1.55 8.27
CA LEU A 60 4.52 -0.32 8.20
C LEU A 60 3.87 0.80 9.01
N SER A 61 4.69 1.77 9.38
CA SER A 61 4.20 3.09 9.77
C SER A 61 3.89 3.96 8.54
N GLU A 62 3.09 5.01 8.70
CA GLU A 62 2.81 5.97 7.62
C GLU A 62 4.09 6.56 7.02
N ALA A 63 5.05 6.94 7.88
CA ALA A 63 6.33 7.51 7.45
C ALA A 63 7.15 6.52 6.60
N GLU A 64 7.17 5.24 6.98
CA GLU A 64 7.85 4.20 6.20
C GLU A 64 7.18 3.95 4.86
N PHE A 65 5.84 3.89 4.85
CA PHE A 65 5.07 3.77 3.61
C PHE A 65 5.38 4.92 2.65
N ASN A 66 5.35 6.16 3.15
CA ASN A 66 5.67 7.34 2.34
C ASN A 66 7.12 7.32 1.84
N THR A 67 8.06 6.85 2.66
CA THR A 67 9.47 6.71 2.27
C THR A 67 9.63 5.71 1.13
N ARG A 68 9.01 4.53 1.22
CA ARG A 68 9.04 3.52 0.15
C ARG A 68 8.33 3.99 -1.11
N LEU A 69 7.19 4.66 -0.99
CA LEU A 69 6.47 5.21 -2.14
C LEU A 69 7.27 6.31 -2.83
N ALA A 70 7.95 7.17 -2.07
CA ALA A 70 8.83 8.20 -2.62
C ALA A 70 10.04 7.58 -3.34
N ALA A 71 10.67 6.56 -2.73
CA ALA A 71 11.77 5.81 -3.35
C ALA A 71 11.33 5.16 -4.67
N LEU A 72 10.17 4.49 -4.70
CA LEU A 72 9.61 3.89 -5.90
C LEU A 72 9.41 4.93 -7.01
N LYS A 73 8.82 6.09 -6.68
CA LYS A 73 8.60 7.19 -7.63
C LYS A 73 9.92 7.76 -8.15
N ALA A 74 10.94 7.87 -7.30
CA ALA A 74 12.26 8.33 -7.68
C ALA A 74 12.92 7.35 -8.67
N SER A 75 12.89 6.05 -8.39
CA SER A 75 13.43 5.01 -9.28
C SER A 75 12.72 4.96 -10.64
N LEU A 76 11.41 5.22 -10.67
CA LEU A 76 10.66 5.32 -11.92
C LEU A 76 11.04 6.54 -12.75
N ARG A 77 11.22 7.69 -12.09
CA ARG A 77 11.65 8.91 -12.77
C ARG A 77 13.04 8.77 -13.37
N ASP A 78 13.95 8.10 -12.68
CA ASP A 78 15.29 7.77 -13.16
C ASP A 78 15.23 6.89 -14.42
N ARG A 79 14.44 5.81 -14.38
CA ARG A 79 14.21 4.93 -15.54
C ARG A 79 13.57 5.62 -16.74
N GLN A 80 12.70 6.61 -16.51
CA GLN A 80 12.08 7.39 -17.58
C GLN A 80 13.00 8.46 -18.17
N ALA A 81 14.08 8.83 -17.48
CA ALA A 81 15.05 9.81 -17.97
C ALA A 81 16.15 9.17 -18.86
N ASP A 82 16.34 7.85 -18.75
CA ASP A 82 17.32 7.06 -19.51
C ASP A 82 16.73 6.36 -20.76
N ALA A 83 15.40 6.43 -20.94
CA ALA A 83 14.67 5.86 -22.08
C ALA A 83 14.29 6.93 -23.11
#